data_AF-A0A946PIF8-F1
#
_entry.id   AF-A0A946PIF8-F1
#
_cell.length_a   1.000
_cell.length_b   1.000
_cell.length_c   1.000
_cell.angle_alpha   90.00
_cell.angle_beta   90.00
_cell.angle_gamma   90.00
#
_symmetry.space_group_name_H-M   'P 1'
#
loop_
_entity.id
_entity.type
_entity.pdbx_description
1 polymer ?
#
loop_
_entity_poly.entity_id
_entity_poly.type
_entity_poly.pdbx_seq_one_letter_code
_entity_poly.pdbx_strand_id
1 'polypeptide(L)'
;MNKPICLWSCPRNVSTALMYAFAQREDTQVFDEPLYAHYLKVSGAIHPGREKVLQALENDGDKVVYEVILQKSEKLIFHKLMTHFLLGIDTEFLSEVVNIIFIRNPEEIITSYSKVIPNPSMNDIGVKRQYELFLDLERRGIEPIVLDSKYLLKNPELMLSKLCKILDVSFDEKMLEWKKGARKEDGVWAKYWYKNIHNSTGFLPYAKKAITLTGSNAELAEECLPYYKFLTAKS
;
A
#
# COMPACT_ATOMS: atom_id res chain seq x y z
N MET A 1 -24.20 1.76 1.50
CA MET A 1 -23.02 1.09 2.07
C MET A 1 -21.80 1.63 1.36
N ASN A 2 -20.78 2.05 2.09
CA ASN A 2 -19.57 2.60 1.47
C ASN A 2 -18.82 1.46 0.76
N LYS A 3 -18.37 1.72 -0.47
CA LYS A 3 -17.51 0.78 -1.20
C LYS A 3 -16.23 0.51 -0.37
N PRO A 4 -15.71 -0.72 -0.34
CA PRO A 4 -14.41 -0.99 0.27
C PRO A 4 -13.33 -0.09 -0.35
N ILE A 5 -12.36 0.34 0.45
CA ILE A 5 -11.22 1.13 0.00
C ILE A 5 -10.03 0.21 -0.21
N CYS A 6 -9.46 0.23 -1.41
CA CYS A 6 -8.22 -0.48 -1.73
C CYS A 6 -7.07 0.53 -1.90
N LEU A 7 -6.13 0.50 -0.95
CA LEU A 7 -4.88 1.26 -1.02
C LEU A 7 -3.82 0.45 -1.77
N TRP A 8 -3.62 0.74 -3.05
CA TRP A 8 -2.65 0.13 -3.93
C TRP A 8 -1.28 0.79 -3.81
N SER A 9 -0.39 0.16 -3.05
CA SER A 9 0.94 0.68 -2.76
C SER A 9 2.07 -0.13 -3.40
N CYS A 10 3.28 0.42 -3.40
CA CYS A 10 4.52 -0.33 -3.50
C CYS A 10 5.05 -0.69 -2.11
N PRO A 11 6.03 -1.61 -1.98
CA PRO A 11 6.71 -1.83 -0.73
C PRO A 11 7.38 -0.54 -0.24
N ARG A 12 7.57 -0.44 1.08
CA ARG A 12 8.30 0.67 1.72
C ARG A 12 7.70 2.05 1.41
N ASN A 13 6.40 2.11 1.20
CA ASN A 13 5.69 3.31 0.77
C ASN A 13 4.95 4.03 1.90
N VAL A 14 5.17 3.66 3.16
CA VAL A 14 4.45 4.23 4.33
C VAL A 14 2.96 3.83 4.38
N SER A 15 2.54 2.88 3.54
CA SER A 15 1.15 2.41 3.48
C SER A 15 0.66 1.83 4.80
N THR A 16 1.52 1.19 5.59
CA THR A 16 1.17 0.72 6.94
C THR A 16 0.79 1.87 7.89
N ALA A 17 1.43 3.05 7.77
CA ALA A 17 1.05 4.20 8.59
C ALA A 17 -0.33 4.74 8.20
N LEU A 18 -0.64 4.76 6.89
CA LEU A 18 -1.96 5.14 6.42
C LEU A 18 -3.03 4.13 6.86
N MET A 19 -2.73 2.83 6.81
CA MET A 19 -3.61 1.80 7.39
C MET A 19 -3.82 2.03 8.90
N TYR A 20 -2.76 2.32 9.65
CA TYR A 20 -2.85 2.61 11.09
C TYR A 20 -3.73 3.83 11.37
N ALA A 21 -3.67 4.87 10.54
CA ALA A 21 -4.52 6.04 10.64
C ALA A 21 -6.01 5.68 10.50
N PHE A 22 -6.37 4.93 9.45
CA PHE A 22 -7.75 4.43 9.29
C PHE A 22 -8.17 3.49 10.43
N ALA A 23 -7.24 2.71 10.99
CA ALA A 23 -7.50 1.82 12.12
C ALA A 23 -7.77 2.54 13.46
N GLN A 24 -7.62 3.87 13.53
CA GLN A 24 -8.01 4.64 14.72
C GLN A 24 -9.49 5.03 14.72
N ARG A 25 -10.15 4.95 13.56
CA ARG A 25 -11.57 5.30 13.43
C ARG A 25 -12.44 4.16 13.95
N GLU A 26 -13.45 4.49 14.74
CA GLU A 26 -14.36 3.49 15.33
C GLU A 26 -15.26 2.81 14.28
N ASP A 27 -15.57 3.55 13.21
CA ASP A 27 -16.40 3.13 12.09
C ASP A 27 -15.65 2.31 11.02
N THR A 28 -14.36 2.02 11.23
CA THR A 28 -13.50 1.41 10.20
C THR A 28 -12.92 0.07 10.65
N GLN A 29 -12.81 -0.86 9.71
CA GLN A 29 -12.07 -2.11 9.84
C GLN A 29 -10.99 -2.16 8.77
N VAL A 30 -9.76 -2.51 9.17
CA VAL A 30 -8.61 -2.55 8.27
C VAL A 30 -8.10 -3.97 8.05
N PHE A 31 -7.51 -4.21 6.88
CA PHE A 31 -6.86 -5.47 6.53
C PHE A 31 -5.46 -5.19 5.98
N ASP A 32 -4.48 -5.91 6.50
CA ASP A 32 -3.08 -5.81 6.07
C ASP A 32 -2.77 -6.86 5.00
N GLU A 33 -2.57 -6.42 3.77
CA GLU A 33 -2.12 -7.20 2.61
C GLU A 33 -2.81 -8.58 2.43
N PRO A 34 -4.15 -8.64 2.33
CA PRO A 34 -4.86 -9.92 2.26
C PRO A 34 -4.48 -10.78 1.03
N LEU A 35 -3.99 -10.17 -0.07
CA LEU A 35 -3.52 -10.88 -1.27
C LEU A 35 -2.08 -11.40 -1.18
N TYR A 36 -1.39 -11.26 -0.04
CA TYR A 36 0.05 -11.55 0.03
C TYR A 36 0.38 -13.04 -0.16
N ALA A 37 -0.38 -13.96 0.44
CA ALA A 37 -0.15 -15.39 0.25
C ALA A 37 -0.40 -15.82 -1.20
N HIS A 38 -1.47 -15.31 -1.83
CA HIS A 38 -1.72 -15.52 -3.26
C HIS A 38 -0.50 -15.11 -4.10
N TYR A 39 0.00 -13.89 -3.90
CA TYR A 39 1.18 -13.41 -4.61
C TYR A 39 2.39 -14.33 -4.41
N LEU A 40 2.71 -14.72 -3.18
CA LEU A 40 3.87 -15.58 -2.88
C LEU A 40 3.75 -16.99 -3.50
N LYS A 41 2.52 -17.49 -3.63
CA LYS A 41 2.23 -18.77 -4.28
C LYS A 41 2.40 -18.68 -5.79
N VAL A 42 1.82 -17.66 -6.44
CA VAL A 42 1.82 -17.53 -7.90
C VAL A 42 3.17 -17.06 -8.44
N SER A 43 3.82 -16.10 -7.78
CA SER A 43 5.11 -15.55 -8.23
C SER A 43 6.30 -16.43 -7.90
N GLY A 44 6.20 -17.28 -6.88
CA GLY A 44 7.35 -18.00 -6.32
C GLY A 44 8.34 -17.09 -5.56
N ALA A 45 7.98 -15.84 -5.27
CA ALA A 45 8.86 -14.89 -4.59
C ALA A 45 9.36 -15.41 -3.23
N ILE A 46 10.65 -15.22 -2.97
CA ILE A 46 11.33 -15.68 -1.75
C ILE A 46 11.43 -14.52 -0.77
N HIS A 47 10.33 -14.25 -0.05
CA HIS A 47 10.29 -13.21 0.98
C HIS A 47 10.57 -13.78 2.39
N PRO A 48 11.10 -12.97 3.32
CA PRO A 48 11.21 -13.37 4.72
C PRO A 48 9.86 -13.80 5.31
N GLY A 49 9.81 -15.00 5.87
CA GLY A 49 8.61 -15.56 6.47
C GLY A 49 7.60 -16.16 5.50
N ARG A 50 7.96 -16.36 4.21
CA ARG A 50 7.10 -16.93 3.15
C ARG A 50 6.19 -18.06 3.64
N GLU A 51 6.76 -19.14 4.19
CA GLU A 51 5.98 -20.31 4.63
C GLU A 51 4.95 -19.96 5.71
N LYS A 52 5.28 -19.02 6.60
CA LYS A 52 4.33 -18.56 7.63
C LYS A 52 3.19 -17.75 7.03
N VAL A 53 3.47 -16.94 5.99
CA VAL A 53 2.43 -16.18 5.28
C VAL A 53 1.48 -17.14 4.56
N LEU A 54 2.03 -18.12 3.83
CA LEU A 54 1.23 -19.12 3.10
C LEU A 54 0.37 -19.98 4.02
N GLN A 55 0.84 -20.27 5.24
CA GLN A 55 0.06 -21.00 6.24
C GLN A 55 -1.01 -20.14 6.93
N ALA A 56 -0.78 -18.83 7.04
CA ALA A 56 -1.64 -17.94 7.82
C ALA A 56 -2.77 -17.28 7.02
N LEU A 57 -2.63 -17.17 5.70
CA LEU A 57 -3.59 -16.47 4.83
C LEU A 57 -4.18 -17.40 3.77
N GLU A 58 -5.33 -17.00 3.20
CA GLU A 58 -5.89 -17.65 2.01
C GLU A 58 -4.95 -17.43 0.80
N ASN A 59 -4.70 -18.51 0.07
CA ASN A 59 -3.77 -18.58 -1.06
C ASN A 59 -4.49 -18.46 -2.41
N ASP A 60 -5.80 -18.69 -2.40
CA ASP A 60 -6.69 -18.49 -3.55
C ASP A 60 -7.07 -17.02 -3.67
N GLY A 61 -6.68 -16.40 -4.78
CA GLY A 61 -6.84 -14.98 -5.01
C GLY A 61 -8.30 -14.58 -5.15
N ASP A 62 -9.10 -15.41 -5.82
CA ASP A 62 -10.52 -15.12 -6.07
C ASP A 62 -11.29 -15.17 -4.76
N LYS A 63 -11.00 -16.15 -3.90
CA LYS A 63 -11.59 -16.19 -2.54
C LYS A 63 -11.23 -14.96 -1.72
N VAL A 64 -9.98 -14.51 -1.76
CA VAL A 64 -9.58 -13.27 -1.08
C VAL A 64 -10.38 -12.08 -1.62
N VAL A 65 -10.55 -11.97 -2.93
CA VAL A 65 -11.34 -10.89 -3.54
C VAL A 65 -12.79 -10.93 -3.05
N TYR A 66 -13.47 -12.07 -3.15
CA TYR A 66 -14.91 -12.15 -2.84
C TYR A 66 -15.21 -12.18 -1.34
N GLU A 67 -14.42 -12.90 -0.54
CA GLU A 67 -14.69 -13.14 0.87
C GLU A 67 -14.06 -12.08 1.79
N VAL A 68 -12.99 -11.40 1.35
CA VAL A 68 -12.27 -10.40 2.16
C VAL A 68 -12.39 -9.01 1.54
N ILE A 69 -12.08 -8.84 0.26
CA ILE A 69 -12.06 -7.49 -0.34
C ILE A 69 -13.48 -6.93 -0.47
N LEU A 70 -14.38 -7.70 -1.07
CA LEU A 70 -15.78 -7.33 -1.34
C LEU A 70 -16.74 -7.72 -0.20
N GLN A 71 -16.21 -8.07 0.97
CA GLN A 71 -17.06 -8.48 2.10
C GLN A 71 -18.03 -7.36 2.49
N LYS A 72 -19.26 -7.75 2.85
CA LYS A 72 -20.26 -6.82 3.37
C LYS A 72 -19.92 -6.46 4.82
N SER A 73 -20.02 -5.19 5.14
CA SER A 73 -19.84 -4.70 6.50
C SER A 73 -20.66 -3.43 6.72
N GLU A 74 -21.09 -3.21 7.97
CA GLU A 74 -21.64 -1.93 8.41
C GLU A 74 -20.53 -0.89 8.63
N LYS A 75 -19.28 -1.35 8.81
CA LYS A 75 -18.10 -0.51 8.92
C LYS A 75 -17.50 -0.20 7.55
N LEU A 76 -16.80 0.92 7.46
CA LEU A 76 -15.90 1.19 6.36
C LEU A 76 -14.79 0.14 6.33
N ILE A 77 -14.58 -0.48 5.18
CA ILE A 77 -13.50 -1.46 5.00
C ILE A 77 -12.32 -0.78 4.29
N PHE A 78 -11.11 -0.93 4.86
CA PHE A 78 -9.87 -0.40 4.29
C PHE A 78 -8.82 -1.51 4.13
N HIS A 79 -8.44 -1.79 2.89
CA HIS A 79 -7.43 -2.77 2.55
C HIS A 79 -6.12 -2.08 2.19
N LYS A 80 -5.07 -2.36 2.95
CA LYS A 80 -3.71 -2.05 2.54
C LYS A 80 -3.22 -3.14 1.59
N LEU A 81 -2.86 -2.79 0.36
CA LEU A 81 -2.47 -3.75 -0.67
C LEU A 81 -1.16 -3.34 -1.35
N MET A 82 -0.51 -4.32 -1.98
CA MET A 82 0.59 -4.09 -2.88
C MET A 82 0.13 -4.31 -4.32
N THR A 83 0.46 -3.38 -5.20
CA THR A 83 -0.09 -3.40 -6.57
C THR A 83 0.39 -4.60 -7.37
N HIS A 84 1.63 -5.06 -7.13
CA HIS A 84 2.16 -6.27 -7.76
C HIS A 84 1.53 -7.57 -7.22
N PHE A 85 0.67 -7.52 -6.18
CA PHE A 85 -0.09 -8.68 -5.72
C PHE A 85 -1.31 -9.00 -6.59
N LEU A 86 -1.64 -8.14 -7.56
CA LEU A 86 -2.66 -8.40 -8.59
C LEU A 86 -2.22 -9.45 -9.63
N LEU A 87 -1.02 -10.03 -9.49
CA LEU A 87 -0.50 -11.03 -10.41
C LEU A 87 -1.41 -12.27 -10.44
N GLY A 88 -2.10 -12.49 -11.56
CA GLY A 88 -2.99 -13.64 -11.72
C GLY A 88 -4.38 -13.48 -11.12
N ILE A 89 -4.76 -12.25 -10.72
CA ILE A 89 -6.08 -11.91 -10.18
C ILE A 89 -6.98 -11.37 -11.29
N ASP A 90 -8.24 -11.81 -11.34
CA ASP A 90 -9.26 -11.10 -12.12
C ASP A 90 -9.54 -9.73 -11.49
N THR A 91 -9.40 -8.67 -12.28
CA THR A 91 -9.43 -7.28 -11.83
C THR A 91 -10.79 -6.60 -12.00
N GLU A 92 -11.83 -7.33 -12.41
CA GLU A 92 -13.18 -6.75 -12.54
C GLU A 92 -13.73 -6.15 -11.23
N PHE A 93 -13.36 -6.71 -10.08
CA PHE A 93 -13.75 -6.20 -8.76
C PHE A 93 -13.28 -4.76 -8.49
N LEU A 94 -12.29 -4.25 -9.25
CA LEU A 94 -11.82 -2.87 -9.11
C LEU A 94 -12.92 -1.84 -9.36
N SER A 95 -13.98 -2.20 -10.07
CA SER A 95 -15.18 -1.36 -10.29
C SER A 95 -16.08 -1.26 -9.04
N GLU A 96 -15.96 -2.20 -8.12
CA GLU A 96 -16.78 -2.32 -6.90
C GLU A 96 -16.13 -1.68 -5.66
N VAL A 97 -14.88 -1.22 -5.78
CA VAL A 97 -14.10 -0.61 -4.70
C VAL A 97 -13.73 0.84 -5.01
N VAL A 98 -13.29 1.58 -4.00
CA VAL A 98 -12.58 2.85 -4.19
C VAL A 98 -11.08 2.54 -4.31
N ASN A 99 -10.46 3.01 -5.39
CA ASN A 99 -9.05 2.75 -5.67
C ASN A 99 -8.19 3.96 -5.29
N ILE A 100 -7.25 3.76 -4.37
CA ILE A 100 -6.21 4.75 -4.03
C ILE A 100 -4.86 4.20 -4.47
N ILE A 101 -4.25 4.82 -5.49
CA ILE A 101 -2.88 4.54 -5.90
C ILE A 101 -1.94 5.40 -5.05
N PHE A 102 -1.29 4.76 -4.09
CA PHE A 102 -0.41 5.44 -3.15
C PHE A 102 1.02 5.35 -3.65
N ILE A 103 1.72 6.46 -3.88
CA ILE A 103 3.03 6.47 -4.53
C ILE A 103 4.13 7.03 -3.63
N ARG A 104 5.38 6.69 -3.96
CA ARG A 104 6.58 7.27 -3.33
C ARG A 104 7.73 7.30 -4.31
N ASN A 105 8.63 8.24 -4.06
CA ASN A 105 9.88 8.36 -4.79
C ASN A 105 10.62 6.99 -4.88
N PRO A 106 10.95 6.51 -6.09
CA PRO A 106 11.60 5.21 -6.29
C PRO A 106 12.93 5.05 -5.56
N GLU A 107 13.74 6.12 -5.46
CA GLU A 107 15.02 6.06 -4.75
C GLU A 107 14.83 5.77 -3.26
N GLU A 108 13.80 6.38 -2.65
CA GLU A 108 13.44 6.13 -1.24
C GLU A 108 12.92 4.70 -1.03
N ILE A 109 12.14 4.18 -1.97
CA ILE A 109 11.64 2.79 -1.96
C ILE A 109 12.82 1.83 -2.02
N ILE A 110 13.66 1.94 -3.05
CA ILE A 110 14.77 1.02 -3.33
C ILE A 110 15.78 1.05 -2.19
N THR A 111 16.15 2.24 -1.69
CA THR A 111 17.06 2.40 -0.53
C THR A 111 16.55 1.68 0.71
N SER A 112 15.23 1.67 0.95
CA SER A 112 14.67 0.97 2.10
C SER A 112 14.48 -0.52 1.86
N TYR A 113 14.14 -0.92 0.64
CA TYR A 113 13.79 -2.31 0.31
C TYR A 113 15.04 -3.18 0.17
N SER A 114 16.10 -2.63 -0.43
CA SER A 114 17.38 -3.33 -0.66
C SER A 114 18.11 -3.77 0.62
N LYS A 115 17.72 -3.21 1.78
CA LYS A 115 18.19 -3.63 3.10
C LYS A 115 17.69 -5.01 3.51
N VAL A 116 16.60 -5.47 2.91
CA VAL A 116 15.96 -6.77 3.23
C VAL A 116 16.06 -7.72 2.04
N ILE A 117 15.80 -7.24 0.82
CA ILE A 117 15.92 -8.01 -0.42
C ILE A 117 16.97 -7.32 -1.30
N PRO A 118 18.22 -7.82 -1.34
CA PRO A 118 19.28 -7.24 -2.16
C PRO A 118 18.93 -7.30 -3.65
N ASN A 119 19.30 -6.26 -4.40
CA ASN A 119 19.12 -6.16 -5.85
C ASN A 119 17.66 -6.42 -6.31
N PRO A 120 16.67 -5.67 -5.79
CA PRO A 120 15.29 -5.80 -6.25
C PRO A 120 15.18 -5.55 -7.76
N SER A 121 14.14 -6.12 -8.35
CA SER A 121 13.68 -5.87 -9.72
C SER A 121 12.46 -4.94 -9.74
N MET A 122 12.06 -4.49 -10.94
CA MET A 122 10.81 -3.75 -11.14
C MET A 122 9.57 -4.50 -10.60
N ASN A 123 9.57 -5.84 -10.68
CA ASN A 123 8.47 -6.66 -10.20
C ASN A 123 8.40 -6.68 -8.66
N ASP A 124 9.54 -6.62 -7.97
CA ASP A 124 9.60 -6.60 -6.51
C ASP A 124 9.08 -5.28 -5.93
N ILE A 125 9.42 -4.15 -6.58
CA ILE A 125 9.00 -2.82 -6.12
C ILE A 125 7.63 -2.42 -6.64
N GLY A 126 7.21 -2.88 -7.82
CA GLY A 126 5.86 -2.68 -8.35
C GLY A 126 5.51 -1.26 -8.85
N VAL A 127 6.49 -0.37 -9.05
CA VAL A 127 6.22 1.02 -9.49
C VAL A 127 5.56 1.05 -10.87
N LYS A 128 6.06 0.24 -11.82
CA LYS A 128 5.42 0.09 -13.14
C LYS A 128 3.99 -0.47 -13.02
N ARG A 129 3.75 -1.39 -12.07
CA ARG A 129 2.42 -1.95 -11.83
C ARG A 129 1.41 -0.90 -11.36
N GLN A 130 1.84 0.11 -10.61
CA GLN A 130 0.97 1.24 -10.24
C GLN A 130 0.55 2.07 -11.45
N TYR A 131 1.49 2.32 -12.36
CA TYR A 131 1.19 3.02 -13.61
C TYR A 131 0.24 2.23 -14.50
N GLU A 132 0.48 0.93 -14.66
CA GLU A 132 -0.40 0.04 -15.42
C GLU A 132 -1.81 -0.01 -14.83
N LEU A 133 -1.92 -0.10 -13.50
CA LEU A 133 -3.22 -0.05 -12.80
C LEU A 133 -3.94 1.27 -13.05
N PHE A 134 -3.24 2.41 -12.98
CA PHE A 134 -3.84 3.72 -13.28
C PHE A 134 -4.45 3.73 -14.68
N LEU A 135 -3.67 3.34 -15.70
CA LEU A 135 -4.14 3.34 -17.09
C LEU A 135 -5.33 2.40 -17.29
N ASP A 136 -5.32 1.27 -16.60
CA ASP A 136 -6.39 0.30 -16.70
C ASP A 136 -7.70 0.82 -16.09
N LEU A 137 -7.63 1.43 -14.92
CA LEU A 137 -8.79 2.09 -14.29
C LEU A 137 -9.32 3.23 -15.17
N GLU A 138 -8.43 4.07 -15.71
CA GLU A 138 -8.80 5.18 -16.60
C GLU A 138 -9.52 4.67 -17.86
N ARG A 139 -9.02 3.59 -18.49
CA ARG A 139 -9.70 2.96 -19.64
C ARG A 139 -11.09 2.42 -19.32
N ARG A 140 -11.30 1.97 -18.08
CA ARG A 140 -12.62 1.50 -17.58
C ARG A 140 -13.54 2.66 -17.16
N GLY A 141 -13.09 3.92 -17.27
CA GLY A 141 -13.82 5.09 -16.80
C GLY A 141 -13.88 5.19 -15.27
N ILE A 142 -12.98 4.53 -14.56
CA ILE A 142 -12.84 4.61 -13.11
C ILE A 142 -11.71 5.58 -12.81
N GLU A 143 -12.00 6.67 -12.09
CA GLU A 143 -10.99 7.64 -11.69
C GLU A 143 -10.34 7.21 -10.35
N PRO A 144 -9.07 6.76 -10.33
CA PRO A 144 -8.40 6.45 -9.08
C PRO A 144 -7.93 7.73 -8.37
N ILE A 145 -7.90 7.68 -7.05
CA ILE A 145 -7.23 8.70 -6.24
C ILE A 145 -5.73 8.40 -6.30
N VAL A 146 -4.91 9.39 -6.66
CA VAL A 146 -3.45 9.26 -6.55
C VAL A 146 -2.96 10.10 -5.37
N LEU A 147 -2.14 9.49 -4.51
CA LEU A 147 -1.60 10.17 -3.34
C LEU A 147 -0.10 9.86 -3.18
N ASP A 148 0.75 10.89 -3.26
CA ASP A 148 2.15 10.77 -2.92
C ASP A 148 2.37 10.83 -1.39
N SER A 149 3.00 9.79 -0.85
CA SER A 149 3.37 9.68 0.57
C SER A 149 4.16 10.88 1.07
N LYS A 150 4.92 11.58 0.22
CA LYS A 150 5.62 12.82 0.58
C LYS A 150 4.67 13.91 1.05
N TYR A 151 3.51 14.08 0.41
CA TYR A 151 2.55 15.10 0.82
C TYR A 151 1.89 14.71 2.13
N LEU A 152 1.54 13.42 2.30
CA LEU A 152 1.02 12.90 3.57
C LEU A 152 1.99 13.16 4.73
N LEU A 153 3.28 12.88 4.56
CA LEU A 153 4.28 13.08 5.62
C LEU A 153 4.63 14.55 5.88
N LYS A 154 4.33 15.46 4.96
CA LYS A 154 4.55 16.91 5.16
C LYS A 154 3.46 17.55 6.00
N ASN A 155 2.21 17.12 5.81
CA ASN A 155 1.09 17.60 6.60
C ASN A 155 0.01 16.51 6.68
N PRO A 156 0.11 15.57 7.64
CA PRO A 156 -0.80 14.44 7.74
C PRO A 156 -2.26 14.87 7.93
N GLU A 157 -2.51 15.86 8.80
CA GLU A 157 -3.86 16.36 9.08
C GLU A 157 -4.55 16.91 7.83
N LEU A 158 -3.86 17.79 7.08
CA LEU A 158 -4.40 18.35 5.86
C LEU A 158 -4.67 17.26 4.80
N MET A 159 -3.72 16.34 4.62
CA MET A 159 -3.86 15.31 3.57
C MET A 159 -4.90 14.27 3.92
N LEU A 160 -5.01 13.86 5.19
CA LEU A 160 -6.08 12.96 5.64
C LEU A 160 -7.44 13.65 5.58
N SER A 161 -7.54 14.93 5.95
CA SER A 161 -8.79 15.70 5.82
C SER A 161 -9.27 15.77 4.37
N LYS A 162 -8.36 16.02 3.43
CA LYS A 162 -8.67 16.00 1.99
C LYS A 162 -9.07 14.60 1.51
N LEU A 163 -8.33 13.57 1.91
CA LEU A 163 -8.63 12.19 1.52
C LEU A 163 -10.00 11.76 2.05
N CYS A 164 -10.29 12.01 3.33
CA CYS A 164 -11.59 11.72 3.93
C CYS A 164 -12.73 12.45 3.20
N LYS A 165 -12.54 13.72 2.82
CA LYS A 165 -13.52 14.46 2.01
C LYS A 165 -13.79 13.82 0.66
N ILE A 166 -12.75 13.35 -0.04
CA ILE A 166 -12.89 12.67 -1.34
C ILE A 166 -13.60 11.31 -1.17
N LEU A 167 -13.32 10.62 -0.06
CA LEU A 167 -13.92 9.33 0.30
C LEU A 167 -15.35 9.44 0.88
N ASP A 168 -15.88 10.66 1.02
CA ASP A 168 -17.17 10.94 1.66
C ASP A 168 -17.29 10.36 3.09
N VAL A 169 -16.22 10.54 3.89
CA VAL A 169 -16.18 10.18 5.31
C VAL A 169 -15.68 11.35 6.15
N SER A 170 -16.12 11.45 7.40
CA SER A 170 -15.65 12.50 8.32
C SER A 170 -14.19 12.27 8.68
N PHE A 171 -13.35 13.31 8.69
CA PHE A 171 -12.02 13.22 9.31
C PHE A 171 -12.15 12.99 10.83
N ASP A 172 -11.23 12.22 11.40
CA ASP A 172 -11.14 11.98 12.84
C ASP A 172 -9.70 12.28 13.29
N GLU A 173 -9.52 13.18 14.26
CA GLU A 173 -8.21 13.57 14.78
C GLU A 173 -7.42 12.37 15.33
N LYS A 174 -8.12 11.33 15.81
CA LYS A 174 -7.49 10.09 16.26
C LYS A 174 -6.64 9.45 15.17
N MET A 175 -6.93 9.69 13.88
CA MET A 175 -6.15 9.16 12.75
C MET A 175 -4.67 9.61 12.74
N LEU A 176 -4.31 10.66 13.50
CA LEU A 176 -2.95 11.20 13.53
C LEU A 176 -2.01 10.48 14.51
N GLU A 177 -2.56 9.77 15.48
CA GLU A 177 -1.81 9.20 16.59
C GLU A 177 -2.20 7.75 16.86
N TRP A 178 -1.23 6.94 17.29
CA TRP A 178 -1.47 5.56 17.69
C TRP A 178 -0.52 5.12 18.79
N LYS A 179 -0.87 4.04 19.48
CA LYS A 179 0.04 3.42 20.45
C LYS A 179 1.23 2.77 19.76
N LYS A 180 2.41 2.95 20.33
CA LYS A 180 3.63 2.25 19.93
C LYS A 180 3.43 0.73 20.06
N GLY A 181 3.84 -0.02 19.05
CA GLY A 181 3.82 -1.49 19.04
C GLY A 181 3.13 -2.09 17.82
N ALA A 182 3.07 -3.43 17.82
CA ALA A 182 2.31 -4.18 16.84
C ALA A 182 0.81 -4.03 17.07
N ARG A 183 0.04 -4.13 15.98
CA ARG A 183 -1.42 -4.17 16.02
C ARG A 183 -1.92 -5.59 15.75
N LYS A 184 -3.17 -5.85 16.15
CA LYS A 184 -3.81 -7.16 15.88
C LYS A 184 -4.03 -7.39 14.39
N GLU A 185 -4.15 -6.31 13.61
CA GLU A 185 -4.34 -6.37 12.16
C GLU A 185 -3.03 -6.57 11.39
N ASP A 186 -1.88 -6.48 12.05
CA ASP A 186 -0.58 -6.71 11.41
C ASP A 186 -0.43 -8.18 10.99
N GLY A 187 -0.01 -8.39 9.76
CA GLY A 187 0.29 -9.74 9.28
C GLY A 187 1.50 -10.38 9.94
N VAL A 188 1.64 -11.71 9.83
CA VAL A 188 2.76 -12.49 10.39
C VAL A 188 4.15 -12.06 9.87
N TRP A 189 4.18 -11.30 8.77
CA TRP A 189 5.40 -10.71 8.19
C TRP A 189 5.86 -9.43 8.89
N ALA A 190 5.04 -8.82 9.76
CA ALA A 190 5.30 -7.51 10.36
C ALA A 190 6.67 -7.42 11.04
N LYS A 191 7.11 -8.48 11.72
CA LYS A 191 8.44 -8.53 12.38
C LYS A 191 9.62 -8.30 11.43
N TYR A 192 9.46 -8.55 10.13
CA TYR A 192 10.49 -8.33 9.10
C TYR A 192 10.45 -6.90 8.53
N TRP A 193 9.27 -6.27 8.49
CA TRP A 193 9.04 -5.05 7.71
C TRP A 193 8.69 -3.82 8.55
N TYR A 194 8.08 -4.00 9.73
CA TYR A 194 7.33 -2.97 10.46
C TYR A 194 8.06 -2.39 11.67
N LYS A 195 9.36 -2.69 11.84
CA LYS A 195 10.17 -2.13 12.93
C LYS A 195 9.99 -0.62 13.11
N ASN A 196 9.90 0.17 12.04
CA ASN A 196 9.74 1.62 12.15
C ASN A 196 8.34 2.04 12.61
N ILE A 197 7.27 1.47 12.03
CA ILE A 197 5.90 1.82 12.41
C ILE A 197 5.60 1.36 13.84
N HIS A 198 6.08 0.18 14.24
CA HIS A 198 5.97 -0.32 15.61
C HIS A 198 6.70 0.56 16.63
N ASN A 199 7.68 1.36 16.20
CA ASN A 199 8.38 2.30 17.06
C ASN A 199 7.81 3.73 17.04
N SER A 200 6.80 3.99 16.22
CA SER A 200 6.17 5.30 16.07
C SER A 200 4.87 5.40 16.88
N THR A 201 4.43 6.63 17.12
CA THR A 201 3.13 6.95 17.73
C THR A 201 2.26 7.82 16.81
N GLY A 202 2.64 7.95 15.55
CA GLY A 202 2.03 8.84 14.55
C GLY A 202 2.90 8.90 13.30
N PHE A 203 2.52 9.74 12.34
CA PHE A 203 3.30 9.94 11.12
C PHE A 203 4.67 10.55 11.43
N LEU A 204 5.74 9.90 10.97
CA LEU A 204 7.08 10.46 11.09
C LEU A 204 7.25 11.62 10.10
N PRO A 205 7.77 12.79 10.52
CA PRO A 205 7.94 13.94 9.63
C PRO A 205 8.72 13.60 8.37
N TYR A 206 8.32 14.18 7.24
CA TYR A 206 9.08 14.04 6.01
C TYR A 206 10.49 14.62 6.17
N ALA A 207 11.51 13.79 5.97
CA ALA A 207 12.90 14.21 5.93
C ALA A 207 13.50 13.84 4.58
N LYS A 208 13.88 14.85 3.78
CA LYS A 208 14.60 14.64 2.52
C LYS A 208 15.97 14.04 2.85
N LYS A 209 16.23 12.82 2.38
CA LYS A 209 17.51 12.14 2.57
C LYS A 209 18.36 12.33 1.32
N ALA A 210 19.65 12.57 1.52
CA ALA A 210 20.62 12.37 0.44
C ALA A 210 20.71 10.87 0.19
N ILE A 211 20.27 10.43 -0.99
CA ILE A 211 20.30 9.04 -1.41
C ILE A 211 21.32 8.93 -2.54
N THR A 212 22.24 7.99 -2.41
CA THR A 212 23.17 7.61 -3.46
C THR A 212 22.97 6.13 -3.72
N LEU A 213 22.30 5.81 -4.82
CA LEU A 213 22.19 4.43 -5.32
C LEU A 213 23.34 4.16 -6.28
N THR A 214 23.76 2.89 -6.35
CA THR A 214 24.82 2.43 -7.24
C THR A 214 24.42 1.11 -7.90
N GLY A 215 25.05 0.82 -9.05
CA GLY A 215 24.80 -0.42 -9.81
C GLY A 215 23.33 -0.59 -10.20
N SER A 216 22.84 -1.83 -10.13
CA SER A 216 21.47 -2.19 -10.52
C SER A 216 20.37 -1.43 -9.78
N ASN A 217 20.63 -0.96 -8.54
CA ASN A 217 19.67 -0.15 -7.81
C ASN A 217 19.50 1.25 -8.40
N ALA A 218 20.58 1.84 -8.94
CA ALA A 218 20.51 3.14 -9.61
C ALA A 218 19.78 3.01 -10.95
N GLU A 219 20.11 1.98 -11.73
CA GLU A 219 19.46 1.65 -13.00
C GLU A 219 17.94 1.42 -12.81
N LEU A 220 17.55 0.66 -11.77
CA LEU A 220 16.15 0.45 -11.45
C LEU A 220 15.43 1.75 -11.06
N ALA A 221 16.08 2.63 -10.29
CA ALA A 221 15.51 3.91 -9.92
C ALA A 221 15.24 4.80 -11.14
N GLU A 222 16.18 4.81 -12.10
CA GLU A 222 16.02 5.50 -13.39
C GLU A 222 14.87 4.92 -14.21
N GLU A 223 14.76 3.58 -14.29
CA GLU A 223 13.65 2.90 -14.98
C GLU A 223 12.28 3.23 -14.36
N CYS A 224 12.23 3.41 -13.04
CA CYS A 224 10.99 3.77 -12.34
C CYS A 224 10.56 5.23 -12.54
N LEU A 225 11.50 6.12 -12.84
CA LEU A 225 11.29 7.56 -12.77
C LEU A 225 10.18 8.06 -13.72
N PRO A 226 10.05 7.58 -14.97
CA PRO A 226 8.95 8.00 -15.85
C PRO A 226 7.57 7.65 -15.29
N TYR A 227 7.40 6.44 -14.76
CA TYR A 227 6.13 5.97 -14.17
C TYR A 227 5.75 6.79 -12.93
N TYR A 228 6.73 7.02 -12.04
CA TYR A 228 6.52 7.83 -10.85
C TYR A 228 6.15 9.27 -11.22
N LYS A 229 6.89 9.92 -12.14
CA LYS A 229 6.59 11.29 -12.60
C LYS A 229 5.19 11.42 -13.18
N PHE A 230 4.75 10.43 -13.98
CA PHE A 230 3.40 10.41 -14.52
C PHE A 230 2.35 10.40 -13.39
N LEU A 231 2.50 9.49 -12.42
CA LEU A 231 1.56 9.38 -11.30
C LEU A 231 1.61 10.62 -10.38
N THR A 232 2.80 11.18 -10.14
CA THR A 232 2.93 12.43 -9.35
C THR A 232 2.19 13.59 -9.99
N ALA A 233 2.13 13.69 -11.31
CA ALA A 233 1.35 14.73 -12.00
C ALA A 233 -0.16 14.56 -11.85
N LYS A 234 -0.62 13.41 -11.34
CA LYS A 234 -2.02 13.09 -11.02
C LYS A 234 -2.31 13.15 -9.51
N SER A 235 -1.29 13.40 -8.67
CA SER A 235 -1.36 13.39 -7.19
C SER A 235 -1.77 14.74 -6.58
#